data_AF-A0A6V7QMI3-F1
#
_entry.id   AF-A0A6V7QMI3-F1
#
_cell.length_a   1.000
_cell.length_b   1.000
_cell.length_c   1.000
_cell.angle_alpha   90.00
_cell.angle_beta   90.00
_cell.angle_gamma   90.00
#
_symmetry.space_group_name_H-M   'P 1'
#
loop_
_entity.id
_entity.type
_entity.pdbx_description
1 polymer ?
#
loop_
_entity_poly.entity_id
_entity_poly.type
_entity_poly.pdbx_seq_one_letter_code
_entity_poly.pdbx_strand_id
1 'polypeptide(L)'
;MMEVIAADRTDVVDLSKKTCSCKRWDIDGIPCNHAMAAISFRLRDPYDFVEDWFMTSTYRATYNDCVPPTRGKEQWPAIPSNVVPPRPPNVRIQPGRRKVSRRESIANGLIKKRCRNCQRWGHNKRSCKNPPVARANQPPATTSAAAPQETSLNPYVLL
;
A
#
# COMPACT_ATOMS: atom_id res chain seq x y z
N MET A 1 -5.54 -9.03 -30.85
CA MET A 1 -6.64 -8.31 -30.17
C MET A 1 -7.56 -9.33 -29.51
N MET A 2 -7.88 -9.14 -28.23
CA MET A 2 -8.74 -10.02 -27.43
C MET A 2 -9.69 -9.16 -26.61
N GLU A 3 -10.91 -9.65 -26.37
CA GLU A 3 -11.90 -8.99 -25.53
C GLU A 3 -11.97 -9.72 -24.18
N VAL A 4 -11.84 -8.95 -23.10
CA VAL A 4 -11.93 -9.45 -21.72
C VAL A 4 -13.17 -8.83 -21.09
N ILE A 5 -14.12 -9.69 -20.72
CA ILE A 5 -15.39 -9.28 -20.12
C ILE A 5 -15.21 -9.19 -18.60
N ALA A 6 -15.36 -7.99 -18.05
CA ALA A 6 -15.52 -7.76 -16.62
C ALA A 6 -17.02 -7.59 -16.28
N ALA A 7 -17.34 -7.46 -14.98
CA ALA A 7 -18.73 -7.48 -14.50
C ALA A 7 -19.64 -6.40 -15.13
N ASP A 8 -19.10 -5.23 -15.45
CA ASP A 8 -19.83 -4.06 -15.95
C ASP A 8 -19.29 -3.50 -17.28
N ARG A 9 -18.17 -4.03 -17.77
CA ARG A 9 -17.45 -3.48 -18.93
C ARG A 9 -16.68 -4.56 -19.68
N THR A 10 -16.63 -4.42 -21.00
CA THR A 10 -15.71 -5.16 -21.86
C THR A 10 -14.48 -4.31 -22.13
N ASP A 11 -13.30 -4.91 -21.94
CA ASP A 11 -12.03 -4.27 -22.25
C ASP A 11 -11.29 -5.02 -23.35
N VAL A 12 -10.79 -4.26 -24.32
CA VAL A 12 -10.03 -4.77 -25.46
C VAL A 12 -8.55 -4.73 -25.12
N VAL A 13 -7.90 -5.88 -25.22
CA VAL A 13 -6.47 -6.08 -24.98
C VAL A 13 -5.76 -6.37 -26.30
N ASP A 14 -4.68 -5.64 -26.58
CA ASP A 14 -3.77 -5.93 -27.67
C ASP A 14 -2.38 -6.28 -27.14
N LEU A 15 -2.09 -7.59 -27.06
CA LEU A 15 -0.81 -8.10 -26.57
C LEU A 15 0.37 -7.70 -27.46
N SER A 16 0.15 -7.55 -28.78
CA SER A 16 1.23 -7.19 -29.71
C SER A 16 1.67 -5.74 -29.51
N LYS A 17 0.72 -4.87 -29.18
CA LYS A 17 0.98 -3.46 -28.89
C LYS A 17 1.24 -3.18 -27.41
N LYS A 18 1.12 -4.18 -26.54
CA LYS A 18 1.13 -4.03 -25.08
C LYS A 18 0.13 -2.97 -24.58
N THR A 19 -1.10 -2.95 -25.10
CA THR A 19 -2.13 -1.95 -24.75
C THR A 19 -3.43 -2.57 -24.24
N CYS A 20 -4.18 -1.80 -23.44
CA CYS A 20 -5.50 -2.18 -22.96
C CYS A 20 -6.47 -0.98 -22.96
N SER A 21 -7.74 -1.17 -23.31
CA SER A 21 -8.74 -0.09 -23.27
C SER A 21 -8.99 0.49 -21.88
N CYS A 22 -8.60 -0.20 -20.80
CA CYS A 22 -8.62 0.35 -19.45
C CYS A 22 -7.50 1.38 -19.20
N LYS A 23 -6.57 1.56 -20.15
CA LYS A 23 -5.43 2.50 -20.15
C LYS A 23 -4.38 2.30 -19.07
N ARG A 24 -4.60 1.36 -18.16
CA ARG A 24 -3.69 1.10 -17.06
C ARG A 24 -2.35 0.52 -17.54
N TRP A 25 -2.38 -0.38 -18.53
CA TRP A 25 -1.15 -0.91 -19.10
C TRP A 25 -0.39 0.16 -19.89
N ASP A 26 -1.09 0.99 -20.67
CA ASP A 26 -0.48 2.09 -21.43
C ASP A 26 0.24 3.12 -20.52
N ILE A 27 -0.27 3.36 -19.31
CA ILE A 27 0.29 4.32 -18.36
C ILE A 27 1.39 3.68 -17.51
N ASP A 28 1.10 2.52 -16.93
CA ASP A 28 1.99 1.91 -15.94
C ASP A 28 3.14 1.13 -16.60
N GLY A 29 3.01 0.73 -17.87
CA GLY A 29 3.97 -0.16 -18.56
C GLY A 29 3.99 -1.59 -18.00
N ILE A 30 3.06 -1.92 -17.11
CA ILE A 30 2.89 -3.23 -16.48
C ILE A 30 1.51 -3.78 -16.87
N PRO A 31 1.39 -5.06 -17.25
CA PRO A 31 0.11 -5.66 -17.60
C PRO A 31 -0.94 -5.44 -16.50
N CYS A 32 -2.09 -4.86 -16.87
CA CYS A 32 -3.24 -4.74 -16.00
C CYS A 32 -3.92 -6.10 -15.76
N ASN A 33 -4.90 -6.18 -14.85
CA ASN A 33 -5.68 -7.40 -14.61
C ASN A 33 -6.30 -8.00 -15.88
N HIS A 34 -6.78 -7.17 -16.81
CA HIS A 34 -7.32 -7.63 -18.09
C HIS A 34 -6.24 -8.20 -19.00
N ALA A 35 -5.09 -7.51 -19.08
CA ALA A 35 -3.94 -7.98 -19.83
C ALA A 35 -3.39 -9.30 -19.26
N MET A 36 -3.31 -9.42 -17.93
CA MET A 36 -2.91 -10.65 -17.25
C MET A 36 -3.83 -11.83 -17.59
N ALA A 37 -5.16 -11.62 -17.64
CA ALA A 37 -6.10 -12.64 -18.07
C ALA A 37 -5.85 -13.07 -19.53
N ALA A 38 -5.67 -12.10 -20.43
CA ALA A 38 -5.37 -12.31 -21.84
C ALA A 38 -4.03 -13.05 -22.07
N ILE A 39 -2.97 -12.69 -21.32
CA ILE A 39 -1.66 -13.34 -21.36
C ILE A 39 -1.78 -14.79 -20.87
N SER A 40 -2.47 -15.01 -19.74
CA SER A 40 -2.66 -16.33 -19.15
C SER A 40 -3.45 -17.25 -20.09
N PHE A 41 -4.49 -16.72 -20.74
CA PHE A 41 -5.25 -17.46 -21.76
C PHE A 41 -4.38 -17.91 -22.94
N ARG A 42 -3.34 -17.14 -23.28
CA ARG A 42 -2.37 -17.47 -24.33
C ARG A 42 -1.20 -18.31 -23.85
N LEU A 43 -1.17 -18.73 -22.58
CA LEU A 43 -0.10 -19.50 -21.97
C LEU A 43 1.29 -18.87 -22.17
N ARG A 44 1.35 -17.53 -22.10
CA ARG A 44 2.60 -16.78 -22.22
C ARG A 44 3.06 -16.28 -20.86
N ASP A 45 4.35 -16.01 -20.75
CA ASP A 45 4.93 -15.42 -19.55
C ASP A 45 4.54 -13.93 -19.46
N PRO A 46 3.91 -13.46 -18.37
CA PRO A 46 3.63 -12.04 -18.16
C PRO A 46 4.88 -11.15 -18.13
N TYR A 47 6.05 -11.67 -17.77
CA TYR A 47 7.29 -10.88 -17.75
C TYR A 47 7.72 -10.43 -19.16
N ASP A 48 7.37 -11.18 -20.22
CA ASP A 48 7.61 -10.80 -21.63
C ASP A 48 6.86 -9.51 -22.03
N PHE A 49 5.81 -9.16 -21.28
CA PHE A 49 4.86 -8.09 -21.60
C PHE A 49 5.06 -6.85 -20.73
N VAL A 50 6.03 -6.88 -19.80
CA VAL A 50 6.44 -5.71 -19.03
C VAL A 50 7.33 -4.82 -19.90
N GLU A 51 7.32 -3.51 -19.64
CA GLU A 51 8.18 -2.56 -20.33
C GLU A 51 9.62 -2.59 -19.79
N ASP A 52 10.59 -2.32 -20.67
CA ASP A 52 12.01 -2.57 -20.41
C ASP A 52 12.57 -1.76 -19.23
N TRP A 53 12.00 -0.59 -18.91
CA TRP A 53 12.45 0.25 -17.81
C TRP A 53 12.29 -0.40 -16.42
N PHE A 54 11.48 -1.46 -16.30
CA PHE A 54 11.35 -2.23 -15.05
C PHE A 54 12.31 -3.41 -14.97
N MET A 55 13.08 -3.69 -16.03
CA MET A 55 14.03 -4.80 -16.02
C MET A 55 15.26 -4.48 -15.18
N THR A 56 15.78 -5.51 -14.50
CA THR A 56 17.04 -5.40 -13.74
C THR A 56 18.22 -5.03 -14.63
N SER A 57 18.23 -5.47 -15.88
CA SER A 57 19.24 -5.09 -16.88
C SER A 57 19.27 -3.56 -17.07
N THR A 58 18.10 -2.95 -17.32
CA THR A 58 17.96 -1.51 -17.49
C THR A 58 18.32 -0.74 -16.24
N TYR A 59 17.89 -1.22 -15.06
CA TYR A 59 18.30 -0.64 -13.78
C TYR A 59 19.83 -0.64 -13.62
N ARG A 60 20.49 -1.79 -13.84
CA ARG A 60 21.95 -1.90 -13.76
C ARG A 60 22.65 -1.01 -14.76
N ALA A 61 22.17 -0.93 -15.99
CA ALA A 61 22.72 -0.05 -17.01
C ALA A 61 22.60 1.43 -16.62
N THR A 62 21.46 1.82 -16.03
CA THR A 62 21.19 3.21 -15.61
C THR A 62 22.12 3.65 -14.47
N TYR A 63 22.43 2.73 -13.55
CA TYR A 63 23.31 2.99 -12.40
C TYR A 63 24.71 2.37 -12.56
N ASN A 64 25.12 2.05 -13.79
CA ASN A 64 26.44 1.50 -14.07
C ASN A 64 27.53 2.55 -13.83
N ASP A 65 27.20 3.81 -14.07
CA ASP A 65 28.09 4.93 -13.87
C ASP A 65 28.04 5.46 -12.43
N CYS A 66 29.19 5.95 -11.97
CA CYS A 66 29.28 6.57 -10.66
C CYS A 66 28.58 7.94 -10.68
N VAL A 67 27.56 8.13 -9.86
CA VAL A 67 26.97 9.45 -9.60
C VAL A 67 27.94 10.20 -8.68
N PRO A 68 28.62 11.26 -9.14
CA PRO A 68 29.58 11.97 -8.31
C PRO A 68 28.86 12.61 -7.12
N PRO A 69 29.49 12.63 -5.94
CA PRO A 69 28.91 13.31 -4.79
C PRO A 69 28.75 14.80 -5.10
N THR A 70 27.61 15.37 -4.69
CA THR A 70 27.43 16.82 -4.73
C THR A 70 28.44 17.47 -3.79
N ARG A 71 29.15 18.48 -4.29
CA ARG A 71 30.09 19.28 -3.49
C ARG A 71 29.35 19.97 -2.32
N GLY A 72 30.09 20.34 -1.28
CA GLY A 72 29.55 21.12 -0.16
C GLY A 72 28.88 22.41 -0.63
N LYS A 73 27.91 22.92 0.15
CA LYS A 73 27.15 24.13 -0.17
C LYS A 73 28.05 25.33 -0.45
N GLU A 74 29.20 25.37 0.21
CA GLU A 74 30.23 26.39 0.13
C GLU A 74 30.88 26.44 -1.26
N GLN A 75 30.80 25.34 -2.01
CA GLN A 75 31.37 25.19 -3.35
C GLN A 75 30.32 25.29 -4.45
N TRP A 76 29.05 25.58 -4.11
CA TRP A 76 28.01 25.77 -5.11
C TRP A 76 28.19 27.13 -5.81
N PRO A 77 27.96 27.21 -7.13
CA PRO A 77 28.03 28.47 -7.85
C PRO A 77 26.99 29.45 -7.28
N ALA A 78 27.36 30.73 -7.22
CA ALA A 78 26.41 31.78 -6.86
C ALA A 78 25.26 31.81 -7.87
N ILE A 79 24.04 31.92 -7.37
CA ILE A 79 22.86 32.06 -8.22
C ILE A 79 22.94 33.42 -8.93
N PRO A 80 22.88 33.48 -10.27
CA PRO A 80 22.88 34.74 -11.00
C PRO A 80 21.73 35.65 -10.57
N SER A 81 21.94 36.97 -10.55
CA SER A 81 20.94 37.95 -10.09
C SER A 81 19.65 37.97 -10.90
N ASN A 82 19.67 37.45 -12.13
CA ASN A 82 18.52 37.32 -13.03
C ASN A 82 17.71 36.03 -12.80
N VAL A 83 18.12 35.14 -11.91
CA VAL A 83 17.39 33.90 -11.59
C VAL A 83 16.49 34.16 -10.39
N VAL A 84 15.18 34.22 -10.63
CA VAL A 84 14.18 34.30 -9.57
C VAL A 84 14.06 32.92 -8.90
N PRO A 85 14.24 32.81 -7.57
CA PRO A 85 14.06 31.53 -6.90
C PRO A 85 12.61 31.04 -7.05
N PRO A 86 12.38 29.72 -7.14
CA PRO A 86 11.03 29.18 -7.23
C PRO A 86 10.22 29.64 -6.02
N ARG A 87 9.02 30.16 -6.28
CA ARG A 87 8.08 30.48 -5.19
C ARG A 87 7.73 29.20 -4.45
N PRO A 88 7.56 29.25 -3.12
CA PRO A 88 7.07 28.10 -2.37
C PRO A 88 5.73 27.65 -2.97
N PRO A 89 5.43 26.33 -2.97
CA PRO A 89 4.16 25.84 -3.43
C PRO A 89 3.01 26.58 -2.74
N ASN A 90 1.95 26.87 -3.49
CA ASN A 90 0.74 27.46 -2.90
C ASN A 90 0.06 26.42 -2.00
N VAL A 91 0.43 26.39 -0.72
CA VAL A 91 -0.19 25.50 0.25
C VAL A 91 -1.54 26.08 0.66
N ARG A 92 -2.63 25.55 0.09
CA ARG A 92 -3.97 25.83 0.60
C ARG A 92 -4.16 25.07 1.91
N ILE A 93 -4.17 25.80 3.02
CA ILE A 93 -4.61 25.25 4.31
C ILE A 93 -6.09 24.91 4.12
N GLN A 94 -6.44 23.63 4.22
CA GLN A 94 -7.85 23.24 4.13
C GLN A 94 -8.65 23.94 5.24
N PRO A 95 -9.86 24.44 4.96
CA PRO A 95 -10.73 25.02 5.97
C PRO A 95 -10.96 24.00 7.10
N GLY A 96 -10.59 24.39 8.31
CA GLY A 96 -10.62 23.51 9.49
C GLY A 96 -9.81 24.08 10.65
N ARG A 97 -10.03 23.56 11.85
CA ARG A 97 -9.28 23.96 13.05
C ARG A 97 -7.80 23.61 12.86
N ARG A 98 -6.94 24.64 12.74
CA ARG A 98 -5.48 24.44 12.85
C ARG A 98 -5.21 23.72 14.15
N LYS A 99 -4.50 22.60 14.07
CA LYS A 99 -4.13 21.82 15.24
C LYS A 99 -3.14 22.65 16.07
N VAL A 100 -3.62 23.23 17.18
CA VAL A 100 -2.84 24.14 18.03
C VAL A 100 -1.70 23.40 18.75
N SER A 101 -1.80 22.08 18.89
CA SER A 101 -0.76 21.25 19.49
C SER A 101 -0.34 20.08 18.62
N ARG A 102 0.97 19.84 18.58
CA ARG A 102 1.56 18.62 18.02
C ARG A 102 1.00 17.42 18.79
N ARG A 103 0.50 16.39 18.09
CA ARG A 103 0.26 15.08 18.74
C ARG A 103 1.64 14.56 19.09
N GLU A 104 1.92 14.40 20.38
CA GLU A 104 3.15 13.81 20.84
C GLU A 104 3.28 12.42 20.19
N SER A 105 4.37 12.20 19.48
CA SER A 105 4.70 10.89 18.92
C SER A 105 4.78 9.90 20.07
N ILE A 106 4.24 8.69 19.90
CA ILE A 106 4.22 7.61 20.93
C ILE A 106 5.62 7.34 21.53
N ALA A 107 6.68 7.74 20.82
CA ALA A 107 8.07 7.69 21.28
C ALA A 107 8.37 8.55 22.52
N ASN A 108 7.60 9.61 22.80
CA ASN A 108 7.85 10.52 23.92
C ASN A 108 6.82 10.30 25.03
N GLY A 109 7.10 9.35 25.93
CA GLY A 109 6.45 9.31 27.24
C GLY A 109 5.31 8.30 27.41
N LEU A 110 5.69 7.09 27.82
CA LEU A 110 4.97 6.25 28.78
C LEU A 110 3.46 6.10 28.53
N ILE A 111 3.07 5.22 27.60
CA ILE A 111 1.77 4.56 27.73
C ILE A 111 1.79 3.83 29.07
N LYS A 112 1.21 4.43 30.11
CA LYS A 112 1.02 3.79 31.41
C LYS A 112 0.15 2.57 31.14
N LYS A 113 0.75 1.38 31.10
CA LYS A 113 0.00 0.13 30.95
C LYS A 113 -0.69 -0.16 32.27
N ARG A 114 -1.98 -0.49 32.22
CA ARG A 114 -2.71 -1.04 33.38
C ARG A 114 -2.49 -2.54 33.42
N CYS A 115 -1.98 -3.05 34.53
CA CYS A 115 -1.75 -4.48 34.70
C CYS A 115 -3.09 -5.23 34.73
N ARG A 116 -3.27 -6.25 33.87
CA ARG A 116 -4.50 -7.07 33.85
C ARG A 116 -4.65 -7.99 35.07
N ASN A 117 -3.60 -8.16 35.88
CA ASN A 117 -3.62 -9.00 37.08
C ASN A 117 -4.01 -8.19 38.33
N CYS A 118 -3.24 -7.14 38.65
CA CYS A 118 -3.45 -6.33 39.86
C CYS A 118 -4.12 -4.98 39.61
N GLN A 119 -4.47 -4.66 38.37
CA GLN A 119 -5.14 -3.41 37.96
C GLN A 119 -4.39 -2.11 38.24
N ARG A 120 -3.14 -2.17 38.74
CA ARG A 120 -2.27 -1.00 38.96
C ARG A 120 -1.62 -0.53 37.65
N TRP A 121 -1.36 0.76 37.55
CA TRP A 121 -0.70 1.40 36.41
C TRP A 121 0.84 1.28 36.50
N GLY A 122 1.52 1.35 35.36
CA GLY A 122 2.99 1.43 35.28
C GLY A 122 3.69 0.11 34.94
N HIS A 123 2.97 -1.01 34.83
CA HIS A 123 3.54 -2.29 34.45
C HIS A 123 2.50 -3.18 33.74
N ASN A 124 2.94 -4.26 33.09
CA ASN A 124 2.05 -5.20 32.39
C ASN A 124 1.90 -6.51 33.18
N LYS A 125 1.02 -7.43 32.75
CA LYS A 125 0.81 -8.73 33.43
C LYS A 125 2.11 -9.56 33.53
N ARG A 126 2.99 -9.49 32.52
CA ARG A 126 4.24 -10.25 32.45
C ARG A 126 5.27 -9.78 33.50
N SER A 127 5.26 -8.50 33.83
CA SER A 127 6.17 -7.90 34.83
C SER A 127 5.48 -7.65 36.18
N CYS A 128 4.37 -8.34 36.47
CA CYS A 128 3.61 -8.17 37.71
C CYS A 128 4.20 -9.03 38.82
N LYS A 129 4.50 -8.42 39.98
CA LYS A 129 5.00 -9.13 41.17
C LYS A 129 3.87 -9.68 42.06
N ASN A 130 2.61 -9.36 41.78
CA ASN A 130 1.48 -9.86 42.55
C ASN A 130 1.08 -11.27 42.07
N PRO A 131 0.59 -12.15 42.96
CA PRO A 131 0.17 -13.49 42.58
C PRO A 131 -0.94 -13.46 41.51
N PRO A 132 -1.02 -14.47 40.63
CA PRO A 132 -2.06 -14.53 39.60
C PRO A 132 -3.45 -14.58 40.23
N VAL A 133 -4.28 -13.57 39.97
CA VAL A 133 -5.70 -13.60 40.33
C VAL A 133 -6.41 -14.41 39.25
N ALA A 134 -7.05 -15.51 39.64
CA ALA A 134 -7.91 -16.28 38.75
C ALA A 134 -9.03 -15.36 38.22
N ARG A 135 -9.27 -15.38 36.91
CA ARG A 135 -10.39 -14.63 36.34
C ARG A 135 -11.68 -15.24 36.85
N ALA A 136 -12.48 -14.47 37.59
CA ALA A 136 -13.90 -14.77 37.73
C ALA A 136 -14.52 -14.70 36.32
N ASN A 137 -15.09 -15.81 35.87
CA ASN A 137 -15.72 -15.96 34.56
C ASN A 137 -16.80 -14.88 34.39
N GLN A 138 -16.68 -14.06 33.34
CA GLN A 138 -17.83 -13.33 32.85
C GLN A 138 -18.76 -14.33 32.16
N PRO A 139 -20.09 -14.25 32.35
CA PRO A 139 -21.04 -15.10 31.64
C PRO A 139 -20.92 -14.86 30.13
N PRO A 140 -21.14 -15.89 29.29
CA PRO A 140 -21.00 -15.78 27.84
C PRO A 140 -21.97 -14.75 27.27
N ALA A 141 -21.46 -13.94 26.33
CA ALA A 141 -22.26 -13.00 25.56
C ALA A 141 -23.40 -13.74 24.85
N THR A 142 -24.62 -13.27 25.05
CA THR A 142 -25.82 -13.72 24.35
C THR A 142 -25.67 -13.48 22.85
N THR A 143 -25.44 -14.56 22.11
CA THR A 143 -25.60 -14.64 20.65
C THR A 143 -27.08 -14.45 20.31
N SER A 144 -27.43 -13.31 19.70
CA SER A 144 -28.68 -13.17 18.96
C SER A 144 -28.54 -13.91 17.63
N ALA A 145 -29.37 -14.94 17.47
CA ALA A 145 -29.48 -15.78 16.28
C ALA A 145 -29.83 -14.95 15.03
N ALA A 146 -29.09 -15.16 13.94
CA ALA A 146 -29.48 -14.76 12.59
C ALA A 146 -30.06 -15.98 11.86
N ALA A 147 -31.15 -15.74 11.14
CA ALA A 147 -32.00 -16.72 10.45
C ALA A 147 -31.23 -17.55 9.38
N PRO A 148 -31.68 -18.78 9.08
CA PRO A 148 -31.04 -19.66 8.12
C PRO A 148 -31.19 -19.13 6.68
N GLN A 149 -30.08 -18.99 5.96
CA GLN A 149 -30.08 -18.82 4.51
C GLN A 149 -29.79 -20.16 3.85
N GLU A 150 -30.63 -20.51 2.88
CA GLU A 150 -30.61 -21.75 2.10
C GLU A 150 -29.28 -21.94 1.38
N THR A 151 -28.74 -23.16 1.48
CA THR A 151 -27.58 -23.62 0.74
C THR A 151 -28.05 -24.13 -0.62
N SER A 152 -27.90 -23.31 -1.67
CA SER A 152 -27.98 -23.83 -3.04
C SER A 152 -26.64 -24.49 -3.40
N LEU A 153 -26.76 -25.74 -3.83
CA LEU A 153 -25.67 -26.63 -4.19
C LEU A 153 -24.79 -26.03 -5.30
N ASN A 154 -23.47 -26.06 -5.10
CA ASN A 154 -22.47 -25.71 -6.09
C ASN A 154 -22.22 -26.95 -7.01
N PRO A 155 -22.54 -26.90 -8.32
CA PRO A 155 -22.53 -28.10 -9.16
C PRO A 155 -21.25 -28.32 -9.98
N TYR A 156 -20.10 -27.74 -9.64
CA TYR A 156 -18.85 -28.02 -10.38
C TYR A 156 -17.72 -28.53 -9.50
N VAL A 157 -17.74 -29.85 -9.27
CA VAL A 157 -16.56 -30.68 -9.03
C VAL A 157 -16.70 -31.93 -9.92
N LEU A 158 -15.61 -32.30 -10.61
CA LEU A 158 -15.32 -33.55 -11.35
C LEU A 158 -15.69 -33.60 -12.85
N LEU A 159 -14.77 -33.15 -13.72
CA LEU A 159 -13.77 -33.96 -14.47
C LEU A 159 -13.06 -33.06 -15.49
#